data_AF-A0A6G9A0V7-F1
#
_entry.id   AF-A0A6G9A0V7-F1
#
_cell.length_a   1.000
_cell.length_b   1.000
_cell.length_c   1.000
_cell.angle_alpha   90.00
_cell.angle_beta   90.00
_cell.angle_gamma   90.00
#
_symmetry.space_group_name_H-M   'P 1'
#
loop_
_entity.id
_entity.type
_entity.pdbx_description
1 polymer ?
#
loop_
_entity_poly.entity_id
_entity_poly.type
_entity_poly.pdbx_seq_one_letter_code
_entity_poly.pdbx_strand_id
1 'polypeptide(L)'
;MTSLASTIVEEIKPIGHASIPAKVGLALVLAALADWLFYGQRIGLSLTLFAIVLAGVSTLFNHAALDLRRALIGSAVLVAGLVPVIEELNTLSFLILIASLAIALLLVTNPETTGLADRARALRNLVLLGPFRFFLDAPQAFNASALTRGIAHWLLPAALSTVFVALFAAANPVIEQWVFQLNPKLIQQYVSVPRVLFWGLMLALVWPFIHVRWRRKTNVTTAVADGPVPPQLPPLVSVEFLGPSTILRSLILFNLLFAAQSILDGIYLWGHVALPDNLTYAGYAHRGAYPLIVTALLAAAFVLVAMRPGGPAENSKVIRPLVYLWVGQNVLLVASSILRLDLYVDIYMLTYWRIAAFIWMGLVALGLILIVTRIALNRSNQWLVGVNLIALAIVLYGCSLVNFDAFIADYNVSHSREASGKGLQIDINYLLTLGPQALPAIDKAILLRSGNPESCLVSRRDRLVEQQRRDLAWRSWGFRSWRLQRRLDAQAKDQSGNPPAG
;
A
#
# COMPACT_ATOMS: atom_id res chain seq x y z
N MET A 1 -7.96 -48.41 -51.12
CA MET A 1 -6.93 -47.67 -50.37
C MET A 1 -7.09 -46.19 -50.70
N THR A 2 -7.13 -45.34 -49.66
CA THR A 2 -6.95 -43.86 -49.64
C THR A 2 -7.89 -43.00 -50.51
N SER A 3 -8.50 -41.90 -50.07
CA SER A 3 -8.39 -41.07 -48.86
C SER A 3 -9.62 -40.14 -48.83
N LEU A 4 -10.33 -40.10 -47.69
CA LEU A 4 -11.33 -39.08 -47.37
C LEU A 4 -10.58 -37.86 -46.82
N ALA A 5 -10.49 -36.79 -47.62
CA ALA A 5 -10.06 -35.48 -47.13
C ALA A 5 -11.27 -34.73 -46.56
N SER A 6 -11.51 -34.86 -45.25
CA SER A 6 -12.39 -33.95 -44.51
C SER A 6 -11.61 -32.70 -44.15
N THR A 7 -11.87 -31.60 -44.85
CA THR A 7 -11.45 -30.26 -44.45
C THR A 7 -12.25 -29.84 -43.21
N ILE A 8 -11.63 -29.91 -42.03
CA ILE A 8 -12.09 -29.20 -40.85
C ILE A 8 -11.74 -27.73 -41.07
N VAL A 9 -12.69 -26.99 -41.64
CA VAL A 9 -12.68 -25.52 -41.55
C VAL A 9 -13.07 -25.20 -40.11
N GLU A 10 -12.08 -24.90 -39.27
CA GLU A 10 -12.33 -24.22 -38.00
C GLU A 10 -12.98 -22.88 -38.31
N GLU A 11 -14.29 -22.80 -38.05
CA GLU A 11 -15.06 -21.57 -38.02
C GLU A 11 -14.52 -20.71 -36.87
N ILE A 12 -13.53 -19.86 -37.17
CA ILE A 12 -13.08 -18.79 -36.27
C ILE A 12 -14.26 -17.81 -36.16
N LYS A 13 -15.15 -18.04 -35.18
CA LYS A 13 -16.15 -17.05 -34.78
C LYS A 13 -15.41 -15.78 -34.35
N PRO A 14 -15.57 -14.64 -35.06
CA PRO A 14 -15.01 -13.39 -34.60
C PRO A 14 -15.71 -12.99 -33.30
N ILE A 15 -14.95 -12.88 -32.22
CA ILE A 15 -15.43 -12.29 -30.97
C ILE A 15 -15.84 -10.85 -31.30
N GLY A 16 -17.14 -10.57 -31.19
CA GLY A 16 -17.80 -9.42 -31.79
C GLY A 16 -17.12 -8.06 -31.58
N HIS A 17 -16.84 -7.39 -32.70
CA HIS A 17 -16.36 -6.01 -32.78
C HIS A 17 -17.31 -4.98 -32.13
N ALA A 18 -18.56 -5.34 -31.84
CA ALA A 18 -19.56 -4.45 -31.24
C ALA A 18 -19.28 -4.06 -29.77
N SER A 19 -18.40 -4.76 -29.06
CA SER A 19 -18.17 -4.53 -27.61
C SER A 19 -17.14 -3.43 -27.30
N ILE A 20 -16.28 -3.07 -28.24
CA ILE A 20 -15.16 -2.15 -28.01
C ILE A 20 -15.58 -0.67 -27.96
N PRO A 21 -16.44 -0.14 -28.86
CA PRO A 21 -16.88 1.25 -28.76
C PRO A 21 -17.71 1.53 -27.50
N ALA A 22 -18.53 0.57 -27.05
CA ALA A 22 -19.24 0.66 -25.78
C ALA A 22 -18.29 0.75 -24.57
N LYS A 23 -17.17 0.01 -24.59
CA LYS A 23 -16.12 0.07 -23.55
C LYS A 23 -15.43 1.43 -23.50
N VAL A 24 -15.12 2.02 -24.66
CA VAL A 24 -14.52 3.37 -24.75
C VAL A 24 -15.50 4.42 -24.26
N GLY A 25 -16.77 4.36 -24.69
CA GLY A 25 -17.81 5.28 -24.24
C GLY A 25 -17.96 5.29 -22.72
N LEU A 26 -17.99 4.11 -22.10
CA LEU A 26 -18.13 4.03 -20.64
C LEU A 26 -16.84 4.39 -19.88
N ALA A 27 -15.66 4.14 -20.45
CA ALA A 27 -14.40 4.65 -19.90
C ALA A 27 -14.41 6.19 -19.85
N LEU A 28 -14.94 6.86 -20.88
CA LEU A 28 -15.12 8.31 -20.91
C LEU A 28 -16.15 8.78 -19.86
N VAL A 29 -17.26 8.05 -19.68
CA VAL A 29 -18.24 8.35 -18.63
C VAL A 29 -17.60 8.23 -17.24
N LEU A 30 -16.79 7.21 -17.00
CA LEU A 30 -16.06 7.05 -15.74
C LEU A 30 -15.02 8.17 -15.54
N ALA A 31 -14.32 8.61 -16.59
CA ALA A 31 -13.42 9.75 -16.50
C ALA A 31 -14.18 11.07 -16.19
N ALA A 32 -15.35 11.27 -16.80
CA ALA A 32 -16.21 12.42 -16.51
C ALA A 32 -16.76 12.39 -15.08
N LEU A 33 -17.13 11.19 -14.58
CA LEU A 33 -17.54 11.01 -13.19
C LEU A 33 -16.38 11.31 -12.23
N ALA A 34 -15.17 10.85 -12.53
CA ALA A 34 -13.97 11.13 -11.75
C ALA A 34 -13.66 12.63 -11.72
N ASP A 35 -13.84 13.34 -12.84
CA ASP A 35 -13.68 14.80 -12.92
C ASP A 35 -14.65 15.52 -11.97
N TRP A 36 -15.94 15.15 -12.00
CA TRP A 36 -16.94 15.72 -11.10
C TRP A 36 -16.71 15.39 -9.61
N LEU A 37 -16.16 14.21 -9.30
CA LEU A 37 -15.93 13.74 -7.94
C LEU A 37 -14.63 14.27 -7.31
N PHE A 38 -13.56 14.39 -8.09
CA PHE A 38 -12.20 14.62 -7.58
C PHE A 38 -11.59 15.95 -8.01
N TYR A 39 -11.94 16.49 -9.18
CA TYR A 39 -11.24 17.66 -9.71
C TYR A 39 -11.58 18.92 -8.92
N GLY A 40 -10.57 19.51 -8.27
CA GLY A 40 -10.74 20.70 -7.43
C GLY A 40 -11.56 20.47 -6.14
N GLN A 41 -11.79 19.21 -5.76
CA GLN A 41 -12.57 18.82 -4.60
C GLN A 41 -11.72 17.99 -3.63
N ARG A 42 -12.06 18.02 -2.34
CA ARG A 42 -11.45 17.11 -1.35
C ARG A 42 -12.03 15.71 -1.53
N ILE A 43 -11.16 14.71 -1.39
CA ILE A 43 -11.49 13.31 -1.62
C ILE A 43 -11.81 12.66 -0.28
N GLY A 44 -12.87 11.86 -0.25
CA GLY A 44 -13.32 11.07 0.91
C GLY A 44 -14.32 10.02 0.44
N LEU A 45 -15.58 10.15 0.86
CA LEU A 45 -16.70 9.33 0.35
C LEU A 45 -16.82 9.33 -1.19
N SER A 46 -16.39 10.39 -1.87
CA SER A 46 -16.36 10.41 -3.34
C SER A 46 -15.54 9.25 -3.94
N LEU A 47 -14.47 8.81 -3.27
CA LEU A 47 -13.63 7.70 -3.72
C LEU A 47 -14.34 6.35 -3.58
N THR A 48 -15.08 6.15 -2.48
CA THR A 48 -15.81 4.90 -2.23
C THR A 48 -16.93 4.73 -3.25
N LEU A 49 -17.66 5.81 -3.55
CA LEU A 49 -18.68 5.84 -4.60
C LEU A 49 -18.07 5.50 -5.96
N PHE A 50 -16.95 6.13 -6.31
CA PHE A 50 -16.26 5.84 -7.57
C PHE A 50 -15.80 4.37 -7.66
N ALA A 51 -15.25 3.81 -6.59
CA ALA A 51 -14.82 2.42 -6.55
C ALA A 51 -15.99 1.43 -6.72
N ILE A 52 -17.15 1.72 -6.12
CA ILE A 52 -18.38 0.92 -6.31
C ILE A 52 -18.84 0.97 -7.76
N VAL A 53 -18.89 2.16 -8.36
CA VAL A 53 -19.30 2.33 -9.77
C VAL A 53 -18.31 1.61 -10.69
N LEU A 54 -17.01 1.76 -10.47
CA LEU A 54 -15.96 1.08 -11.25
C LEU A 54 -16.07 -0.45 -11.15
N ALA A 55 -16.31 -0.99 -9.95
CA ALA A 55 -16.52 -2.41 -9.75
C ALA A 55 -17.79 -2.91 -10.45
N GLY A 56 -18.89 -2.17 -10.37
CA GLY A 56 -20.14 -2.50 -11.07
C GLY A 56 -19.99 -2.48 -12.60
N VAL A 57 -19.31 -1.47 -13.14
CA VAL A 57 -18.98 -1.43 -14.57
C VAL A 57 -18.13 -2.63 -14.97
N SER A 58 -17.12 -2.97 -14.17
CA SER A 58 -16.25 -4.11 -14.44
C SER A 58 -17.01 -5.45 -14.44
N THR A 59 -17.95 -5.65 -13.52
CA THR A 59 -18.76 -6.89 -13.50
C THR A 59 -19.71 -6.95 -14.69
N LEU A 60 -20.26 -5.82 -15.13
CA LEU A 60 -21.12 -5.74 -16.32
C LEU A 60 -20.41 -6.23 -17.60
N PHE A 61 -19.16 -5.82 -17.82
CA PHE A 61 -18.40 -6.24 -19.01
C PHE A 61 -17.83 -7.66 -18.92
N ASN A 62 -17.69 -8.19 -17.72
CA ASN A 62 -17.17 -9.53 -17.47
C ASN A 62 -18.29 -10.54 -17.14
N HIS A 63 -19.56 -10.20 -17.43
CA HIS A 63 -20.73 -11.04 -17.14
C HIS A 63 -20.61 -12.49 -17.63
N ALA A 64 -19.99 -12.70 -18.80
CA ALA A 64 -19.82 -14.03 -19.39
C ALA A 64 -18.89 -14.97 -18.59
N ALA A 65 -18.11 -14.45 -17.64
CA ALA A 65 -17.18 -15.22 -16.80
C ALA A 65 -17.66 -15.34 -15.33
N LEU A 66 -18.87 -14.89 -15.01
CA LEU A 66 -19.36 -14.80 -13.63
C LEU A 66 -19.80 -16.15 -13.07
N ASP A 67 -19.08 -16.60 -12.05
CA ASP A 67 -19.56 -17.57 -11.08
C ASP A 67 -20.10 -16.83 -9.85
N LEU A 68 -21.34 -17.11 -9.44
CA LEU A 68 -22.01 -16.44 -8.32
C LEU A 68 -21.20 -16.53 -7.02
N ARG A 69 -20.56 -17.68 -6.74
CA ARG A 69 -19.74 -17.84 -5.52
C ARG A 69 -18.54 -16.91 -5.54
N ARG A 70 -17.87 -16.79 -6.69
CA ARG A 70 -16.67 -15.94 -6.84
C ARG A 70 -17.03 -14.47 -6.86
N ALA A 71 -18.16 -14.12 -7.47
CA ALA A 71 -18.73 -12.78 -7.42
C ALA A 71 -19.07 -12.38 -5.97
N LEU A 72 -19.63 -13.28 -5.17
CA LEU A 72 -19.93 -13.04 -3.76
C LEU A 72 -18.64 -12.81 -2.95
N ILE A 73 -17.62 -13.66 -3.13
CA ILE A 73 -16.33 -13.52 -2.44
C ILE A 73 -15.63 -12.22 -2.87
N GLY A 74 -15.60 -11.92 -4.18
CA GLY A 74 -15.02 -10.68 -4.70
C GLY A 74 -15.73 -9.43 -4.18
N SER A 75 -17.06 -9.48 -4.08
CA SER A 75 -17.87 -8.41 -3.48
C SER A 75 -17.56 -8.23 -1.99
N ALA A 76 -17.44 -9.33 -1.24
CA ALA A 76 -17.07 -9.28 0.17
C ALA A 76 -15.67 -8.68 0.38
N VAL A 77 -14.69 -9.03 -0.47
CA VAL A 77 -13.35 -8.43 -0.43
C VAL A 77 -13.38 -6.94 -0.73
N LEU A 78 -14.17 -6.51 -1.72
CA LEU A 78 -14.33 -5.09 -2.05
C LEU A 78 -14.99 -4.32 -0.89
N VAL A 79 -16.06 -4.87 -0.31
CA VAL A 79 -16.73 -4.26 0.85
C VAL A 79 -15.76 -4.12 2.02
N ALA A 80 -14.96 -5.15 2.30
CA ALA A 80 -13.91 -5.06 3.32
C ALA A 80 -12.92 -3.93 3.01
N GLY A 81 -12.48 -3.77 1.75
CA GLY A 81 -11.58 -2.68 1.37
C GLY A 81 -12.19 -1.28 1.40
N LEU A 82 -13.51 -1.16 1.28
CA LEU A 82 -14.22 0.13 1.40
C LEU A 82 -14.30 0.63 2.84
N VAL A 83 -14.39 -0.28 3.83
CA VAL A 83 -14.56 0.08 5.25
C VAL A 83 -13.47 1.04 5.76
N PRO A 84 -12.16 0.79 5.57
CA PRO A 84 -11.11 1.74 5.97
C PRO A 84 -11.23 3.12 5.35
N VAL A 85 -11.66 3.21 4.09
CA VAL A 85 -11.79 4.50 3.39
C VAL A 85 -13.02 5.27 3.90
N ILE A 86 -14.11 4.57 4.20
CA ILE A 86 -15.29 5.16 4.85
C ILE A 86 -14.94 5.66 6.25
N GLU A 87 -14.11 4.91 6.99
CA GLU A 87 -13.62 5.33 8.31
C GLU A 87 -12.78 6.61 8.22
N GLU A 88 -11.67 6.58 7.48
CA GLU A 88 -10.86 7.75 7.15
C GLU A 88 -9.97 7.49 5.91
N LEU A 89 -9.95 8.45 4.99
CA LEU A 89 -9.05 8.41 3.86
C LEU A 89 -7.62 8.77 4.29
N ASN A 90 -6.78 7.75 4.43
CA ASN A 90 -5.33 7.88 4.58
C ASN A 90 -4.61 7.05 3.50
N THR A 91 -3.28 7.17 3.43
CA THR A 91 -2.45 6.44 2.46
C THR A 91 -2.66 4.93 2.56
N LEU A 92 -2.81 4.39 3.77
CA LEU A 92 -2.97 2.96 4.02
C LEU A 92 -4.36 2.48 3.56
N SER A 93 -5.44 3.16 3.95
CA SER A 93 -6.82 2.90 3.50
C SER A 93 -6.93 2.94 1.98
N PHE A 94 -6.27 3.91 1.33
CA PHE A 94 -6.19 4.00 -0.12
C PHE A 94 -5.51 2.78 -0.77
N LEU A 95 -4.36 2.36 -0.22
CA LEU A 95 -3.65 1.17 -0.71
C LEU A 95 -4.47 -0.12 -0.49
N ILE A 96 -5.16 -0.25 0.64
CA ILE A 96 -6.08 -1.38 0.90
C ILE A 96 -7.21 -1.39 -0.13
N LEU A 97 -7.81 -0.23 -0.42
CA LEU A 97 -8.88 -0.14 -1.41
C LEU A 97 -8.39 -0.61 -2.80
N ILE A 98 -7.24 -0.11 -3.26
CA ILE A 98 -6.65 -0.54 -4.55
C ILE A 98 -6.38 -2.04 -4.56
N ALA A 99 -5.78 -2.57 -3.49
CA ALA A 99 -5.49 -4.00 -3.38
C ALA A 99 -6.78 -4.83 -3.40
N SER A 100 -7.79 -4.42 -2.64
CA SER A 100 -9.09 -5.10 -2.58
C SER A 100 -9.81 -5.09 -3.94
N LEU A 101 -9.79 -3.96 -4.66
CA LEU A 101 -10.40 -3.81 -5.97
C LEU A 101 -9.70 -4.71 -7.00
N ALA A 102 -8.37 -4.77 -6.96
CA ALA A 102 -7.60 -5.63 -7.85
C ALA A 102 -7.79 -7.13 -7.54
N ILE A 103 -7.86 -7.51 -6.25
CA ILE A 103 -8.14 -8.89 -5.83
C ILE A 103 -9.57 -9.29 -6.20
N ALA A 104 -10.55 -8.41 -5.98
CA ALA A 104 -11.95 -8.65 -6.38
C ALA A 104 -12.05 -8.86 -7.89
N LEU A 105 -11.38 -8.01 -8.70
CA LEU A 105 -11.33 -8.18 -10.15
C LEU A 105 -10.72 -9.53 -10.55
N LEU A 106 -9.60 -9.90 -9.94
CA LEU A 106 -8.93 -11.18 -10.19
C LEU A 106 -9.85 -12.38 -9.90
N LEU A 107 -10.54 -12.37 -8.76
CA LEU A 107 -11.44 -13.45 -8.37
C LEU A 107 -12.64 -13.59 -9.32
N VAL A 108 -13.14 -12.47 -9.83
CA VAL A 108 -14.29 -12.42 -10.73
C VAL A 108 -13.93 -12.83 -12.16
N THR A 109 -12.71 -12.50 -12.63
CA THR A 109 -12.34 -12.63 -14.05
C THR A 109 -11.42 -13.80 -14.38
N ASN A 110 -10.72 -14.39 -13.40
CA ASN A 110 -9.74 -15.47 -13.63
C ASN A 110 -10.16 -16.80 -12.97
N PRO A 111 -10.80 -17.71 -13.72
CA PRO A 111 -11.20 -19.00 -13.17
C PRO A 111 -10.05 -19.99 -12.93
N GLU A 112 -8.92 -19.80 -13.60
CA GLU A 112 -7.82 -20.78 -13.72
C GLU A 112 -6.65 -20.54 -12.74
N THR A 113 -6.60 -19.39 -12.04
CA THR A 113 -5.46 -19.05 -11.16
C THR A 113 -5.68 -19.56 -9.73
N THR A 114 -5.35 -20.82 -9.49
CA THR A 114 -5.44 -21.45 -8.15
C THR A 114 -4.20 -21.18 -7.29
N GLY A 115 -3.01 -21.04 -7.88
CA GLY A 115 -1.76 -20.81 -7.16
C GLY A 115 -1.50 -19.36 -6.74
N LEU A 116 -0.92 -19.16 -5.54
CA LEU A 116 -0.52 -17.83 -5.03
C LEU A 116 0.45 -17.09 -5.97
N ALA A 117 1.42 -17.81 -6.55
CA ALA A 117 2.40 -17.24 -7.47
C ALA A 117 1.76 -16.76 -8.79
N ASP A 118 0.76 -17.49 -9.29
CA ASP A 118 0.06 -17.11 -10.51
C ASP A 118 -0.88 -15.92 -10.27
N ARG A 119 -1.53 -15.84 -9.10
CA ARG A 119 -2.28 -14.66 -8.66
C ARG A 119 -1.38 -13.43 -8.51
N ALA A 120 -0.20 -13.59 -7.92
CA ALA A 120 0.78 -12.51 -7.78
C ALA A 120 1.27 -12.00 -9.15
N ARG A 121 1.55 -12.91 -10.09
CA ARG A 121 1.95 -12.55 -11.47
C ARG A 121 0.81 -11.86 -12.22
N ALA A 122 -0.42 -12.33 -12.05
CA ALA A 122 -1.61 -11.74 -12.65
C ALA A 122 -1.86 -10.31 -12.11
N LEU A 123 -1.76 -10.13 -10.78
CA LEU A 123 -1.88 -8.83 -10.13
C LEU A 123 -0.79 -7.86 -10.60
N ARG A 124 0.47 -8.31 -10.62
CA ARG A 124 1.60 -7.50 -11.10
C ARG A 124 1.37 -7.03 -12.54
N ASN A 125 0.91 -7.93 -13.42
CA ASN A 125 0.65 -7.57 -14.81
C ASN A 125 -0.54 -6.60 -14.93
N LEU A 126 -1.58 -6.75 -14.12
CA LEU A 126 -2.71 -5.82 -14.10
C LEU A 126 -2.27 -4.40 -13.68
N VAL A 127 -1.51 -4.28 -12.58
CA VAL A 127 -1.10 -2.99 -12.02
C VAL A 127 -0.02 -2.32 -12.89
N LEU A 128 0.98 -3.07 -13.34
CA LEU A 128 2.10 -2.49 -14.09
C LEU A 128 1.82 -2.30 -15.57
N LEU A 129 1.16 -3.27 -16.22
CA LEU A 129 0.93 -3.22 -17.67
C LEU A 129 -0.46 -2.73 -18.03
N GLY A 130 -1.43 -2.82 -17.12
CA GLY A 130 -2.81 -2.40 -17.36
C GLY A 130 -2.90 -0.95 -17.86
N PRO A 131 -2.36 0.03 -17.14
CA PRO A 131 -2.54 1.45 -17.51
C PRO A 131 -1.99 1.78 -18.89
N PHE A 132 -0.90 1.13 -19.30
CA PHE A 132 -0.28 1.33 -20.61
C PHE A 132 -1.03 0.64 -21.75
N ARG A 133 -1.85 -0.37 -21.47
CA ARG A 133 -2.68 -1.03 -22.49
C ARG A 133 -3.71 -0.10 -23.09
N PHE A 134 -4.17 0.93 -22.36
CA PHE A 134 -5.07 1.93 -22.93
C PHE A 134 -4.45 2.57 -24.19
N PHE A 135 -3.19 2.98 -24.15
CA PHE A 135 -2.51 3.60 -25.29
C PHE A 135 -2.28 2.62 -26.46
N LEU A 136 -2.22 1.31 -26.18
CA LEU A 136 -2.02 0.28 -27.21
C LEU A 136 -3.35 -0.20 -27.83
N ASP A 137 -4.41 -0.29 -27.02
CA ASP A 137 -5.71 -0.83 -27.41
C ASP A 137 -6.68 0.27 -27.91
N ALA A 138 -6.56 1.52 -27.43
CA ALA A 138 -7.39 2.63 -27.88
C ALA A 138 -7.30 2.85 -29.41
N PRO A 139 -6.13 2.80 -30.07
CA PRO A 139 -6.06 2.89 -31.52
C PRO A 139 -6.76 1.72 -32.23
N GLN A 140 -6.74 0.52 -31.63
CA GLN A 140 -7.38 -0.68 -32.18
C GLN A 140 -8.91 -0.68 -31.98
N ALA A 141 -9.40 0.05 -30.97
CA ALA A 141 -10.82 0.30 -30.75
C ALA A 141 -11.45 1.19 -31.82
N PHE A 142 -10.66 2.12 -32.36
CA PHE A 142 -11.06 2.99 -33.46
C PHE A 142 -10.82 2.37 -34.85
N ASN A 143 -10.82 1.04 -34.94
CA ASN A 143 -10.60 0.32 -36.20
C ASN A 143 -11.88 0.18 -37.05
N ALA A 144 -12.62 1.28 -37.22
CA ALA A 144 -13.65 1.43 -38.25
C ALA A 144 -13.81 2.90 -38.69
N SER A 145 -13.64 3.10 -40.00
CA SER A 145 -13.89 4.28 -40.83
C SER A 145 -12.79 5.37 -40.90
N ALA A 146 -12.69 5.99 -42.07
CA ALA A 146 -11.63 6.84 -42.62
C ALA A 146 -11.08 7.99 -41.74
N LEU A 147 -11.72 8.30 -40.60
CA LEU A 147 -11.42 9.43 -39.74
C LEU A 147 -10.06 9.30 -39.03
N THR A 148 -9.73 8.13 -38.47
CA THR A 148 -8.46 7.94 -37.75
C THR A 148 -7.25 7.87 -38.67
N ARG A 149 -7.41 7.28 -39.86
CA ARG A 149 -6.39 7.34 -40.92
C ARG A 149 -6.18 8.78 -41.38
N GLY A 150 -7.26 9.52 -41.62
CA GLY A 150 -7.20 10.94 -41.94
C GLY A 150 -6.44 11.75 -40.90
N ILE A 151 -6.85 11.69 -39.62
CA ILE A 151 -6.22 12.47 -38.54
C ILE A 151 -4.73 12.08 -38.38
N ALA A 152 -4.38 10.79 -38.43
CA ALA A 152 -3.00 10.34 -38.33
C ALA A 152 -2.12 10.81 -39.51
N HIS A 153 -2.68 10.84 -40.73
CA HIS A 153 -1.98 11.38 -41.91
C HIS A 153 -1.79 12.90 -41.84
N TRP A 154 -2.65 13.64 -41.15
CA TRP A 154 -2.51 15.09 -40.94
C TRP A 154 -1.62 15.47 -39.76
N LEU A 155 -1.37 14.55 -38.83
CA LEU A 155 -0.62 14.83 -37.60
C LEU A 155 0.86 15.17 -37.87
N LEU A 156 1.51 14.43 -38.78
CA LEU A 156 2.90 14.70 -39.17
C LEU A 156 3.03 16.01 -39.98
N PRO A 157 2.23 16.28 -41.02
CA PRO A 157 2.20 17.58 -41.70
C PRO A 157 1.89 18.74 -40.76
N ALA A 158 0.94 18.60 -39.83
CA ALA A 158 0.61 19.65 -38.87
C ALA A 158 1.74 19.91 -37.87
N ALA A 159 2.40 18.86 -37.37
CA ALA A 159 3.56 18.99 -36.49
C ALA A 159 4.72 19.69 -37.20
N LEU A 160 5.06 19.25 -38.42
CA LEU A 160 6.09 19.89 -39.25
C LEU A 160 5.72 21.34 -39.58
N SER A 161 4.47 21.61 -39.95
CA SER A 161 3.99 22.98 -40.22
C SER A 161 4.08 23.87 -38.99
N THR A 162 3.80 23.34 -37.79
CA THR A 162 3.94 24.07 -36.53
C THR A 162 5.41 24.44 -36.27
N VAL A 163 6.34 23.52 -36.53
CA VAL A 163 7.79 23.78 -36.45
C VAL A 163 8.21 24.85 -37.46
N PHE A 164 7.72 24.80 -38.70
CA PHE A 164 7.99 25.83 -39.70
C PHE A 164 7.42 27.20 -39.32
N VAL A 165 6.18 27.26 -38.82
CA VAL A 165 5.58 28.50 -38.32
C VAL A 165 6.37 29.08 -37.15
N ALA A 166 6.86 28.25 -36.23
CA ALA A 166 7.70 28.69 -35.12
C ALA A 166 9.07 29.23 -35.60
N LEU A 167 9.71 28.57 -36.56
CA LEU A 167 10.97 29.03 -37.17
C LEU A 167 10.77 30.34 -37.95
N PHE A 168 9.66 30.48 -38.69
CA PHE A 168 9.34 31.71 -39.42
C PHE A 168 8.95 32.85 -38.51
N ALA A 169 8.24 32.59 -37.41
CA ALA A 169 7.98 33.58 -36.38
C ALA A 169 9.29 34.06 -35.74
N ALA A 170 10.22 33.15 -35.44
CA ALA A 170 11.53 33.51 -34.89
C ALA A 170 12.41 34.32 -35.88
N ALA A 171 12.22 34.12 -37.18
CA ALA A 171 13.01 34.78 -38.22
C ALA A 171 12.35 36.05 -38.79
N ASN A 172 11.06 36.29 -38.55
CA ASN A 172 10.31 37.42 -39.11
C ASN A 172 9.40 38.09 -38.05
N PRO A 173 9.70 39.33 -37.64
CA PRO A 173 8.97 40.03 -36.58
C PRO A 173 7.51 40.33 -36.93
N VAL A 174 7.13 40.37 -38.21
CA VAL A 174 5.71 40.50 -38.62
C VAL A 174 4.96 39.20 -38.32
N ILE A 175 5.55 38.05 -38.62
CA ILE A 175 4.92 36.73 -38.37
C ILE A 175 4.83 36.47 -36.86
N GLU A 176 5.85 36.87 -36.10
CA GLU A 176 5.83 36.81 -34.63
C GLU A 176 4.63 37.54 -34.03
N GLN A 177 4.34 38.76 -34.51
CA GLN A 177 3.20 39.55 -34.05
C GLN A 177 1.85 38.89 -34.36
N TRP A 178 1.72 38.25 -35.53
CA TRP A 178 0.50 37.53 -35.91
C TRP A 178 0.29 36.27 -35.06
N VAL A 179 1.36 35.53 -34.76
CA VAL A 179 1.31 34.36 -33.86
C VAL A 179 0.97 34.76 -32.42
N PHE A 180 1.47 35.91 -31.94
CA PHE A 180 1.09 36.43 -30.63
C PHE A 180 -0.39 36.87 -30.57
N GLN A 181 -0.94 37.39 -31.67
CA GLN A 181 -2.36 37.76 -31.78
C GLN A 181 -3.30 36.55 -31.80
N LEU A 182 -2.83 35.36 -32.19
CA LEU A 182 -3.56 34.09 -32.08
C LEU A 182 -3.86 33.66 -30.62
N ASN A 183 -3.39 34.42 -29.62
CA ASN A 183 -3.75 34.30 -28.20
C ASN A 183 -3.62 32.85 -27.67
N PRO A 184 -2.40 32.37 -27.36
CA PRO A 184 -2.22 31.07 -26.69
C PRO A 184 -2.96 30.97 -25.34
N LYS A 185 -3.36 32.11 -24.76
CA LYS A 185 -4.26 32.22 -23.61
C LYS A 185 -5.69 31.72 -23.88
N LEU A 186 -6.22 31.80 -25.10
CA LEU A 186 -7.54 31.26 -25.44
C LEU A 186 -7.55 29.73 -25.36
N ILE A 187 -6.50 29.06 -25.84
CA ILE A 187 -6.38 27.58 -25.73
C ILE A 187 -6.27 27.16 -24.26
N GLN A 188 -5.51 27.89 -23.43
CA GLN A 188 -5.49 27.68 -21.98
C GLN A 188 -6.83 28.00 -21.27
N GLN A 189 -7.63 28.91 -21.81
CA GLN A 189 -8.94 29.29 -21.27
C GLN A 189 -10.03 28.23 -21.58
N TYR A 190 -9.93 27.51 -22.69
CA TYR A 190 -10.87 26.45 -23.06
C TYR A 190 -10.39 25.03 -22.75
N VAL A 191 -9.07 24.79 -22.75
CA VAL A 191 -8.46 23.48 -22.50
C VAL A 191 -7.41 23.62 -21.41
N SER A 192 -7.81 23.26 -20.18
CA SER A 192 -6.88 23.18 -19.06
C SER A 192 -5.98 21.96 -19.23
N VAL A 193 -4.69 22.19 -19.48
CA VAL A 193 -3.67 21.13 -19.55
C VAL A 193 -3.73 20.20 -18.33
N PRO A 194 -3.90 20.68 -17.08
CA PRO A 194 -4.06 19.79 -15.92
C PRO A 194 -5.28 18.87 -16.01
N ARG A 195 -6.39 19.34 -16.58
CA ARG A 195 -7.63 18.56 -16.72
C ARG A 195 -7.50 17.52 -17.83
N VAL A 196 -6.82 17.84 -18.94
CA VAL A 196 -6.52 16.86 -19.99
C VAL A 196 -5.60 15.75 -19.46
N LEU A 197 -4.56 16.11 -18.72
CA LEU A 197 -3.67 15.14 -18.07
C LEU A 197 -4.43 14.28 -17.05
N PHE A 198 -5.33 14.89 -16.26
CA PHE A 198 -6.19 14.17 -15.32
C PHE A 198 -7.10 13.16 -16.03
N TRP A 199 -7.75 13.54 -17.12
CA TRP A 199 -8.58 12.64 -17.92
C TRP A 199 -7.76 11.50 -18.53
N GLY A 200 -6.58 11.80 -19.08
CA GLY A 200 -5.66 10.78 -19.60
C GLY A 200 -5.24 9.78 -18.53
N LEU A 201 -4.93 10.26 -17.31
CA LEU A 201 -4.60 9.41 -16.17
C LEU A 201 -5.79 8.55 -15.74
N MET A 202 -6.99 9.12 -15.65
CA MET A 202 -8.19 8.39 -15.24
C MET A 202 -8.59 7.32 -16.25
N LEU A 203 -8.49 7.62 -17.55
CA LEU A 203 -8.70 6.64 -18.60
C LEU A 203 -7.70 5.49 -18.52
N ALA A 204 -6.41 5.79 -18.34
CA ALA A 204 -5.39 4.77 -18.12
C ALA A 204 -5.66 3.93 -16.86
N LEU A 205 -6.12 4.54 -15.76
CA LEU A 205 -6.39 3.83 -14.51
C LEU A 205 -7.63 2.92 -14.61
N VAL A 206 -8.67 3.35 -15.31
CA VAL A 206 -9.95 2.64 -15.44
C VAL A 206 -9.90 1.53 -16.50
N TRP A 207 -9.14 1.72 -17.58
CA TRP A 207 -9.05 0.78 -18.69
C TRP A 207 -8.77 -0.69 -18.32
N PRO A 208 -7.85 -1.01 -17.38
CA PRO A 208 -7.55 -2.39 -16.99
C PRO A 208 -8.74 -3.11 -16.39
N PHE A 209 -9.66 -2.38 -15.76
CA PHE A 209 -10.88 -2.93 -15.14
C PHE A 209 -11.96 -3.21 -16.18
N ILE A 210 -11.99 -2.45 -17.28
CA ILE A 210 -12.95 -2.63 -18.38
C ILE A 210 -12.45 -3.68 -19.39
N HIS A 211 -11.15 -3.68 -19.68
CA HIS A 211 -10.54 -4.51 -20.72
C HIS A 211 -9.59 -5.57 -20.14
N VAL A 212 -10.17 -6.54 -19.43
CA VAL A 212 -9.42 -7.63 -18.82
C VAL A 212 -9.14 -8.74 -19.84
N ARG A 213 -8.01 -8.66 -20.55
CA ARG A 213 -7.49 -9.78 -21.34
C ARG A 213 -6.49 -10.58 -20.50
N TRP A 214 -6.98 -11.63 -19.87
CA TRP A 214 -6.11 -12.70 -19.38
C TRP A 214 -5.69 -13.54 -20.57
N ARG A 215 -4.37 -13.70 -20.77
CA ARG A 215 -3.88 -14.71 -21.72
C ARG A 215 -4.39 -16.06 -21.21
N ARG A 216 -5.42 -16.59 -21.85
CA ARG A 216 -5.82 -17.99 -21.70
C ARG A 216 -4.54 -18.77 -22.00
N LYS A 217 -4.03 -19.54 -21.04
CA LYS A 217 -3.14 -20.63 -21.40
C LYS A 217 -3.97 -21.49 -22.33
N THR A 218 -3.78 -21.34 -23.64
CA THR A 218 -3.88 -22.50 -24.49
C THR A 218 -2.86 -23.46 -23.89
N ASN A 219 -3.36 -24.46 -23.15
CA ASN A 219 -2.61 -25.69 -22.99
C ASN A 219 -2.46 -26.18 -24.43
N VAL A 220 -1.40 -25.72 -25.10
CA VAL A 220 -0.83 -26.47 -26.19
C VAL A 220 -0.43 -27.74 -25.47
N THR A 221 -1.27 -28.75 -25.58
CA THR A 221 -0.87 -30.14 -25.42
C THR A 221 0.20 -30.30 -26.48
N THR A 222 1.44 -29.90 -26.16
CA THR A 222 2.60 -30.40 -26.85
C THR A 222 2.49 -31.89 -26.62
N ALA A 223 2.00 -32.60 -27.64
CA ALA A 223 2.24 -34.02 -27.78
C ALA A 223 3.69 -34.19 -27.39
N VAL A 224 3.91 -34.93 -26.30
CA VAL A 224 5.24 -35.27 -25.82
C VAL A 224 5.83 -36.12 -26.93
N ALA A 225 6.48 -35.47 -27.89
CA ALA A 225 7.60 -36.05 -28.57
C ALA A 225 8.64 -36.23 -27.48
N ASP A 226 9.07 -37.48 -27.27
CA ASP A 226 10.22 -37.85 -26.45
C ASP A 226 11.45 -37.12 -26.98
N GLY A 227 11.60 -35.87 -26.57
CA GLY A 227 12.79 -35.05 -26.70
C GLY A 227 13.55 -35.08 -25.38
N PRO A 228 14.89 -35.02 -25.41
CA PRO A 228 15.69 -35.13 -24.19
C PRO A 228 15.29 -34.02 -23.21
N VAL A 229 15.00 -34.42 -21.98
CA VAL A 229 14.77 -33.52 -20.84
C VAL A 229 15.88 -32.46 -20.83
N PRO A 230 15.56 -31.15 -20.87
CA PRO A 230 16.58 -30.11 -20.75
C PRO A 230 17.29 -30.29 -19.40
N PRO A 231 18.63 -30.21 -19.34
CA PRO A 231 19.36 -30.37 -18.09
C PRO A 231 18.88 -29.33 -17.07
N GLN A 232 18.66 -29.78 -15.85
CA GLN A 232 18.31 -28.92 -14.72
C GLN A 232 19.38 -27.83 -14.61
N LEU A 233 18.97 -26.56 -14.67
CA LEU A 233 19.87 -25.44 -14.44
C LEU A 233 20.61 -25.66 -13.11
N PRO A 234 21.94 -25.60 -13.08
CA PRO A 234 22.69 -25.76 -11.85
C PRO A 234 22.24 -24.69 -10.85
N PRO A 235 22.12 -25.04 -9.55
CA PRO A 235 21.81 -24.05 -8.53
C PRO A 235 22.85 -22.93 -8.58
N LEU A 236 22.38 -21.68 -8.61
CA LEU A 236 23.19 -20.45 -8.63
C LEU A 236 24.14 -20.29 -7.43
N VAL A 237 24.08 -21.22 -6.47
CA VAL A 237 25.01 -21.34 -5.34
C VAL A 237 25.39 -22.82 -5.24
N SER A 238 26.68 -23.11 -5.41
CA SER A 238 27.24 -24.45 -5.31
C SER A 238 26.89 -25.09 -3.96
N VAL A 239 26.26 -26.26 -4.01
CA VAL A 239 25.81 -27.06 -2.86
C VAL A 239 26.96 -27.39 -1.88
N GLU A 240 28.21 -27.31 -2.34
CA GLU A 240 29.41 -27.48 -1.52
C GLU A 240 29.67 -26.38 -0.47
N PHE A 241 29.27 -25.13 -0.70
CA PHE A 241 29.48 -24.05 0.28
C PHE A 241 28.46 -24.07 1.44
N LEU A 242 27.32 -24.74 1.25
CA LEU A 242 26.25 -24.90 2.25
C LEU A 242 26.17 -26.35 2.75
N GLY A 243 27.33 -27.00 2.92
CA GLY A 243 27.41 -28.34 3.49
C GLY A 243 26.80 -28.41 4.90
N PRO A 244 26.30 -29.59 5.34
CA PRO A 244 25.71 -29.76 6.68
C PRO A 244 26.64 -29.34 7.82
N SER A 245 27.96 -29.50 7.63
CA SER A 245 29.01 -29.10 8.56
C SER A 245 29.16 -27.58 8.68
N THR A 246 29.09 -26.85 7.56
CA THR A 246 29.07 -25.39 7.54
C THR A 246 27.81 -24.87 8.23
N ILE A 247 26.65 -25.46 7.92
CA ILE A 247 25.39 -25.08 8.56
C ILE A 247 25.47 -25.23 10.08
N LEU A 248 25.99 -26.37 10.57
CA LEU A 248 26.15 -26.61 11.99
C LEU A 248 27.11 -25.61 12.66
N ARG A 249 28.28 -25.35 12.06
CA ARG A 249 29.29 -24.42 12.61
C ARG A 249 28.76 -22.98 12.65
N SER A 250 28.11 -22.53 11.59
CA SER A 250 27.46 -21.22 11.54
C SER A 250 26.38 -21.10 12.61
N LEU A 251 25.56 -22.14 12.78
CA LEU A 251 24.48 -22.12 13.76
C LEU A 251 24.98 -22.11 15.21
N ILE A 252 26.09 -22.81 15.51
CA ILE A 252 26.76 -22.72 16.82
C ILE A 252 27.28 -21.31 17.06
N LEU A 253 28.01 -20.73 16.09
CA LEU A 253 28.58 -19.39 16.22
C LEU A 253 27.49 -18.33 16.40
N PHE A 254 26.39 -18.44 15.66
CA PHE A 254 25.24 -17.54 15.79
C PHE A 254 24.59 -17.68 17.16
N ASN A 255 24.33 -18.89 17.64
CA ASN A 255 23.77 -19.08 18.99
C ASN A 255 24.66 -18.48 20.10
N LEU A 256 26.00 -18.55 19.95
CA LEU A 256 26.92 -17.94 20.90
C LEU A 256 26.89 -16.41 20.84
N LEU A 257 26.92 -15.84 19.63
CA LEU A 257 26.85 -14.38 19.43
C LEU A 257 25.56 -13.80 20.01
N PHE A 258 24.42 -14.44 19.70
CA PHE A 258 23.11 -14.00 20.18
C PHE A 258 22.94 -14.24 21.68
N ALA A 259 23.51 -15.31 22.24
CA ALA A 259 23.56 -15.50 23.69
C ALA A 259 24.35 -14.37 24.39
N ALA A 260 25.51 -14.00 23.86
CA ALA A 260 26.30 -12.89 24.40
C ALA A 260 25.51 -11.57 24.38
N GLN A 261 24.81 -11.28 23.27
CA GLN A 261 23.94 -10.11 23.19
C GLN A 261 22.79 -10.16 24.21
N SER A 262 22.09 -11.29 24.35
CA SER A 262 21.00 -11.44 25.31
C SER A 262 21.49 -11.30 26.76
N ILE A 263 22.71 -11.75 27.08
CA ILE A 263 23.32 -11.54 28.40
C ILE A 263 23.60 -10.06 28.62
N LEU A 264 24.15 -9.35 27.63
CA LEU A 264 24.37 -7.90 27.73
C LEU A 264 23.06 -7.14 27.93
N ASP A 265 22.01 -7.49 27.19
CA ASP A 265 20.68 -6.92 27.39
C ASP A 265 20.15 -7.26 28.80
N GLY A 266 20.32 -8.49 29.28
CA GLY A 266 19.96 -8.87 30.65
C GLY A 266 20.67 -8.02 31.72
N ILE A 267 21.97 -7.73 31.54
CA ILE A 267 22.76 -6.95 32.49
C ILE A 267 22.37 -5.46 32.45
N TYR A 268 22.34 -4.85 31.26
CA TYR A 268 22.20 -3.40 31.11
C TYR A 268 20.75 -2.92 31.00
N LEU A 269 19.86 -3.70 30.38
CA LEU A 269 18.44 -3.34 30.25
C LEU A 269 17.61 -3.88 31.42
N TRP A 270 17.77 -5.15 31.80
CA TRP A 270 16.92 -5.75 32.86
C TRP A 270 17.50 -5.53 34.26
N GLY A 271 18.83 -5.46 34.38
CA GLY A 271 19.54 -5.22 35.63
C GLY A 271 19.52 -3.78 36.16
N HIS A 272 18.88 -2.83 35.44
CA HIS A 272 18.81 -1.40 35.81
C HIS A 272 20.18 -0.74 36.09
N VAL A 273 21.27 -1.31 35.58
CA VAL A 273 22.61 -0.72 35.70
C VAL A 273 22.64 0.54 34.83
N ALA A 274 23.03 1.66 35.42
CA ALA A 274 23.14 2.93 34.70
C ALA A 274 23.99 2.76 33.44
N LEU A 275 23.50 3.27 32.31
CA LEU A 275 24.29 3.31 31.09
C LEU A 275 25.61 4.06 31.36
N PRO A 276 26.73 3.68 30.73
CA PRO A 276 27.97 4.44 30.84
C PRO A 276 27.72 5.93 30.58
N ASP A 277 28.34 6.81 31.38
CA ASP A 277 28.03 8.25 31.48
C ASP A 277 28.09 9.05 30.16
N ASN A 278 28.59 8.45 29.07
CA ASN A 278 28.73 9.03 27.74
C ASN A 278 27.68 8.57 26.70
N LEU A 279 26.67 7.76 27.08
CA LEU A 279 25.64 7.26 26.17
C LEU A 279 24.24 7.78 26.52
N THR A 280 23.68 8.58 25.60
CA THR A 280 22.27 8.98 25.70
C THR A 280 21.35 7.82 25.29
N TYR A 281 20.14 7.75 25.88
CA TYR A 281 19.12 6.77 25.50
C TYR A 281 18.81 6.76 23.98
N ALA A 282 18.85 7.94 23.35
CA ALA A 282 18.69 8.08 21.90
C ALA A 282 19.84 7.43 21.11
N GLY A 283 21.08 7.62 21.57
CA GLY A 283 22.26 6.99 20.98
C GLY A 283 22.26 5.47 21.16
N TYR A 284 21.81 4.98 22.31
CA TYR A 284 21.67 3.56 22.60
C TYR A 284 20.58 2.88 21.75
N ALA A 285 19.42 3.52 21.58
CA ALA A 285 18.34 3.02 20.72
C ALA A 285 18.75 2.95 19.24
N HIS A 286 19.33 4.02 18.68
CA HIS A 286 19.68 4.06 17.26
C HIS A 286 20.94 3.25 16.90
N ARG A 287 21.99 3.22 17.73
CA ARG A 287 23.20 2.43 17.39
C ARG A 287 22.99 0.93 17.55
N GLY A 288 22.09 0.50 18.44
CA GLY A 288 21.80 -0.92 18.63
C GLY A 288 20.81 -1.49 17.61
N ALA A 289 19.81 -0.73 17.16
CA ALA A 289 18.70 -1.28 16.38
C ALA A 289 19.08 -1.67 14.94
N TYR A 290 19.80 -0.82 14.20
CA TYR A 290 20.06 -1.06 12.77
C TYR A 290 20.94 -2.29 12.49
N PRO A 291 22.06 -2.54 13.20
CA PRO A 291 22.86 -3.74 13.01
C PRO A 291 22.10 -5.02 13.37
N LEU A 292 21.27 -4.99 14.43
CA LEU A 292 20.48 -6.14 14.88
C LEU A 292 19.39 -6.54 13.88
N ILE A 293 18.79 -5.57 13.18
CA ILE A 293 17.84 -5.86 12.10
C ILE A 293 18.55 -6.56 10.94
N VAL A 294 19.73 -6.08 10.54
CA VAL A 294 20.52 -6.69 9.45
C VAL A 294 20.95 -8.10 9.81
N THR A 295 21.42 -8.34 11.05
CA THR A 295 21.81 -9.69 11.49
C THR A 295 20.62 -10.63 11.59
N ALA A 296 19.47 -10.15 12.08
CA ALA A 296 18.24 -10.94 12.11
C ALA A 296 17.74 -11.32 10.69
N LEU A 297 17.78 -10.38 9.74
CA LEU A 297 17.40 -10.64 8.34
C LEU A 297 18.35 -11.63 7.64
N LEU A 298 19.67 -11.45 7.81
CA LEU A 298 20.67 -12.37 7.26
C LEU A 298 20.51 -13.78 7.83
N ALA A 299 20.22 -13.88 9.12
CA ALA A 299 20.06 -15.16 9.78
C ALA A 299 18.70 -15.82 9.46
N ALA A 300 17.63 -15.04 9.25
CA ALA A 300 16.37 -15.54 8.70
C ALA A 300 16.52 -16.06 7.26
N ALA A 301 17.26 -15.33 6.41
CA ALA A 301 17.60 -15.78 5.06
C ALA A 301 18.42 -17.08 5.10
N PHE A 302 19.41 -17.16 5.99
CA PHE A 302 20.19 -18.37 6.22
C PHE A 302 19.31 -19.55 6.63
N VAL A 303 18.37 -19.38 7.56
CA VAL A 303 17.47 -20.47 7.99
C VAL A 303 16.52 -20.90 6.88
N LEU A 304 15.97 -19.98 6.09
CA LEU A 304 15.11 -20.35 4.95
C LEU A 304 15.86 -21.17 3.89
N VAL A 305 17.14 -20.86 3.67
CA VAL A 305 18.02 -21.60 2.75
C VAL A 305 18.45 -22.94 3.36
N ALA A 306 18.83 -22.97 4.64
CA ALA A 306 19.32 -24.16 5.33
C ALA A 306 18.20 -25.18 5.64
N MET A 307 16.97 -24.72 5.92
CA MET A 307 15.81 -25.55 6.28
C MET A 307 14.82 -25.74 5.12
N ARG A 308 15.34 -25.79 3.88
CA ARG A 308 14.54 -26.12 2.69
C ARG A 308 13.99 -27.55 2.81
N PRO A 309 12.72 -27.81 2.41
CA PRO A 309 12.15 -29.16 2.40
C PRO A 309 13.04 -30.14 1.61
N GLY A 310 13.39 -31.27 2.22
CA GLY A 310 14.31 -32.28 1.67
C GLY A 310 15.81 -31.99 1.92
N GLY A 311 16.15 -30.94 2.68
CA GLY A 311 17.53 -30.57 2.98
C GLY A 311 18.15 -31.39 4.13
N PRO A 312 19.51 -31.48 4.21
CA PRO A 312 20.20 -32.26 5.24
C PRO A 312 19.96 -31.78 6.69
N ALA A 313 19.43 -30.56 6.87
CA ALA A 313 19.06 -30.02 8.18
C ALA A 313 17.71 -30.52 8.72
N GLU A 314 16.81 -31.03 7.86
CA GLU A 314 15.45 -31.45 8.26
C GLU A 314 15.46 -32.74 9.09
N ASN A 315 16.42 -33.64 8.83
CA ASN A 315 16.52 -34.95 9.50
C ASN A 315 17.60 -35.02 10.61
N SER A 316 18.38 -33.95 10.83
CA SER A 316 19.46 -33.97 11.82
C SER A 316 18.94 -33.68 13.23
N LYS A 317 19.16 -34.63 14.15
CA LYS A 317 18.79 -34.53 15.58
C LYS A 317 19.51 -33.39 16.33
N VAL A 318 20.60 -32.85 15.77
CA VAL A 318 21.41 -31.78 16.39
C VAL A 318 21.06 -30.40 15.82
N ILE A 319 20.81 -30.29 14.51
CA ILE A 319 20.58 -28.97 13.88
C ILE A 319 19.21 -28.40 14.30
N ARG A 320 18.18 -29.25 14.45
CA ARG A 320 16.82 -28.84 14.82
C ARG A 320 16.74 -28.13 16.19
N PRO A 321 17.28 -28.67 17.30
CA PRO A 321 17.27 -27.95 18.58
C PRO A 321 18.09 -26.66 18.55
N LEU A 322 19.22 -26.63 17.83
CA LEU A 322 20.02 -25.40 17.69
C LEU A 322 19.27 -24.30 16.92
N VAL A 323 18.41 -24.65 15.94
CA VAL A 323 17.54 -23.67 15.27
C VAL A 323 16.45 -23.18 16.22
N TYR A 324 15.83 -24.04 17.02
CA TYR A 324 14.85 -23.59 18.02
C TYR A 324 15.47 -22.68 19.07
N LEU A 325 16.66 -23.02 19.58
CA LEU A 325 17.40 -22.16 20.50
C LEU A 325 17.70 -20.79 19.87
N TRP A 326 18.17 -20.80 18.62
CA TRP A 326 18.49 -19.57 17.90
C TRP A 326 17.25 -18.70 17.66
N VAL A 327 16.12 -19.29 17.27
CA VAL A 327 14.86 -18.53 17.12
C VAL A 327 14.39 -17.99 18.48
N GLY A 328 14.50 -18.78 19.56
CA GLY A 328 14.20 -18.32 20.91
C GLY A 328 15.04 -17.10 21.32
N GLN A 329 16.34 -17.11 21.03
CA GLN A 329 17.21 -15.96 21.25
C GLN A 329 16.78 -14.74 20.43
N ASN A 330 16.36 -14.91 19.18
CA ASN A 330 15.86 -13.79 18.37
C ASN A 330 14.56 -13.20 18.92
N VAL A 331 13.65 -14.03 19.44
CA VAL A 331 12.45 -13.53 20.12
C VAL A 331 12.82 -12.71 21.36
N LEU A 332 13.81 -13.16 22.14
CA LEU A 332 14.34 -12.39 23.27
C LEU A 332 14.95 -11.06 22.82
N LEU A 333 15.71 -11.02 21.72
CA LEU A 333 16.27 -9.77 21.20
C LEU A 333 15.18 -8.79 20.73
N VAL A 334 14.11 -9.30 20.11
CA VAL A 334 12.96 -8.45 19.76
C VAL A 334 12.30 -7.91 21.02
N ALA A 335 12.13 -8.72 22.06
CA ALA A 335 11.61 -8.26 23.35
C ALA A 335 12.51 -7.18 24.00
N SER A 336 13.83 -7.36 23.99
CA SER A 336 14.79 -6.34 24.45
C SER A 336 14.69 -5.05 23.64
N SER A 337 14.47 -5.16 22.33
CA SER A 337 14.31 -4.00 21.44
C SER A 337 13.01 -3.25 21.71
N ILE A 338 11.92 -3.97 21.98
CA ILE A 338 10.64 -3.39 22.41
C ILE A 338 10.83 -2.63 23.73
N LEU A 339 11.47 -3.24 24.73
CA LEU A 339 11.75 -2.57 26.01
C LEU A 339 12.62 -1.32 25.84
N ARG A 340 13.62 -1.37 24.96
CA ARG A 340 14.48 -0.21 24.65
C ARG A 340 13.68 0.92 24.00
N LEU A 341 12.73 0.59 23.12
CA LEU A 341 11.85 1.57 22.49
C LEU A 341 10.86 2.15 23.50
N ASP A 342 10.38 1.34 24.44
CA ASP A 342 9.46 1.76 25.53
C ASP A 342 10.12 2.80 26.44
N LEU A 343 11.34 2.52 26.93
CA LEU A 343 12.16 3.48 27.68
C LEU A 343 12.43 4.77 26.88
N TYR A 344 12.57 4.65 25.55
CA TYR A 344 12.75 5.80 24.68
C TYR A 344 11.46 6.63 24.55
N VAL A 345 10.28 6.00 24.53
CA VAL A 345 8.98 6.69 24.55
C VAL A 345 8.75 7.40 25.87
N ASP A 346 9.09 6.78 27.00
CA ASP A 346 8.93 7.39 28.32
C ASP A 346 9.66 8.73 28.43
N ILE A 347 10.82 8.84 27.78
CA ILE A 347 11.63 10.06 27.80
C ILE A 347 11.21 11.04 26.70
N TYR A 348 10.99 10.58 25.47
CA TYR A 348 10.84 11.42 24.28
C TYR A 348 9.42 11.47 23.70
N MET A 349 8.42 11.01 24.47
CA MET A 349 7.01 10.92 24.10
C MET A 349 6.75 10.02 22.87
N LEU A 350 5.49 9.87 22.48
CA LEU A 350 5.10 9.00 21.39
C LEU A 350 5.14 9.73 20.04
N THR A 351 5.58 9.02 19.01
CA THR A 351 5.53 9.49 17.62
C THR A 351 5.04 8.39 16.69
N TYR A 352 4.66 8.78 15.47
CA TYR A 352 4.27 7.86 14.40
C TYR A 352 5.28 6.73 14.18
N TRP A 353 6.56 7.07 14.09
CA TRP A 353 7.63 6.11 13.82
C TRP A 353 7.84 5.12 14.97
N ARG A 354 7.62 5.55 16.23
CA ARG A 354 7.72 4.67 17.40
C ARG A 354 6.57 3.67 17.46
N ILE A 355 5.34 4.11 17.21
CA ILE A 355 4.19 3.19 17.10
C ILE A 355 4.40 2.19 15.96
N ALA A 356 4.80 2.68 14.78
CA ALA A 356 5.08 1.82 13.63
C ALA A 356 6.17 0.79 13.96
N ALA A 357 7.22 1.18 14.69
CA ALA A 357 8.29 0.28 15.12
C ALA A 357 7.77 -0.80 16.09
N PHE A 358 6.92 -0.48 17.07
CA PHE A 358 6.31 -1.49 17.95
C PHE A 358 5.48 -2.51 17.15
N ILE A 359 4.64 -2.03 16.24
CA ILE A 359 3.80 -2.90 15.39
C ILE A 359 4.67 -3.81 14.52
N TRP A 360 5.72 -3.25 13.90
CA TRP A 360 6.65 -4.03 13.09
C TRP A 360 7.43 -5.07 13.91
N MET A 361 7.95 -4.70 15.07
CA MET A 361 8.64 -5.64 15.96
C MET A 361 7.71 -6.77 16.41
N GLY A 362 6.44 -6.47 16.71
CA GLY A 362 5.43 -7.48 17.00
C GLY A 362 5.19 -8.44 15.82
N LEU A 363 5.13 -7.91 14.59
CA LEU A 363 4.97 -8.73 13.39
C LEU A 363 6.20 -9.62 13.13
N VAL A 364 7.41 -9.12 13.38
CA VAL A 364 8.66 -9.90 13.29
C VAL A 364 8.66 -11.02 14.33
N ALA A 365 8.31 -10.73 15.59
CA ALA A 365 8.19 -11.74 16.63
C ALA A 365 7.19 -12.84 16.25
N LEU A 366 6.02 -12.45 15.72
CA LEU A 366 5.03 -13.40 15.21
C LEU A 366 5.59 -14.24 14.05
N GLY A 367 6.30 -13.63 13.10
CA GLY A 367 6.94 -14.34 11.99
C GLY A 367 7.96 -15.39 12.45
N LEU A 368 8.76 -15.07 13.47
CA LEU A 368 9.69 -16.01 14.11
C LEU A 368 8.96 -17.18 14.78
N ILE A 369 7.90 -16.90 15.53
CA ILE A 369 7.05 -17.94 16.13
C ILE A 369 6.46 -18.85 15.04
N LEU A 370 5.97 -18.28 13.94
CA LEU A 370 5.42 -19.03 12.82
C LEU A 370 6.47 -19.92 12.13
N ILE A 371 7.75 -19.51 12.08
CA ILE A 371 8.85 -20.35 11.60
C ILE A 371 9.00 -21.59 12.49
N VAL A 372 9.00 -21.39 13.82
CA VAL A 372 9.07 -22.51 14.79
C VAL A 372 7.86 -23.42 14.61
N THR A 373 6.66 -22.87 14.53
CA THR A 373 5.43 -23.64 14.30
C THR A 373 5.49 -24.42 12.98
N ARG A 374 6.03 -23.82 11.91
CA ARG A 374 6.22 -24.49 10.61
C ARG A 374 7.14 -25.70 10.74
N ILE A 375 8.26 -25.57 11.43
CA ILE A 375 9.22 -26.66 11.63
C ILE A 375 8.66 -27.72 12.59
N ALA A 376 7.95 -27.33 13.64
CA ALA A 376 7.34 -28.25 14.60
C ALA A 376 6.22 -29.09 13.97
N LEU A 377 5.39 -28.46 13.13
CA LEU A 377 4.23 -29.10 12.48
C LEU A 377 4.52 -29.62 11.07
N ASN A 378 5.78 -29.64 10.62
CA ASN A 378 6.22 -30.05 9.28
C ASN A 378 5.38 -29.42 8.15
N ARG A 379 5.05 -28.12 8.27
CA ARG A 379 4.26 -27.40 7.27
C ARG A 379 5.11 -26.94 6.09
N SER A 380 4.48 -26.74 4.94
CA SER A 380 5.15 -26.26 3.73
C SER A 380 5.55 -24.78 3.83
N ASN A 381 6.53 -24.36 3.04
CA ASN A 381 6.90 -22.95 2.96
C ASN A 381 5.75 -22.07 2.41
N GLN A 382 4.89 -22.64 1.56
CA GLN A 382 3.69 -21.95 1.08
C GLN A 382 2.71 -21.64 2.21
N TRP A 383 2.55 -22.55 3.17
CA TRP A 383 1.74 -22.31 4.36
C TRP A 383 2.31 -21.15 5.19
N LEU A 384 3.62 -21.13 5.42
CA LEU A 384 4.29 -20.07 6.19
C LEU A 384 4.10 -18.70 5.53
N VAL A 385 4.31 -18.62 4.21
CA VAL A 385 4.08 -17.38 3.44
C VAL A 385 2.63 -16.96 3.51
N GLY A 386 1.68 -17.91 3.36
CA GLY A 386 0.25 -17.63 3.46
C GLY A 386 -0.16 -17.05 4.81
N VAL A 387 0.28 -17.66 5.92
CA VAL A 387 -0.06 -17.18 7.27
C VAL A 387 0.62 -15.84 7.58
N ASN A 388 1.86 -15.62 7.13
CA ASN A 388 2.51 -14.30 7.28
C ASN A 388 1.80 -13.21 6.48
N LEU A 389 1.35 -13.51 5.25
CA LEU A 389 0.56 -12.56 4.46
C LEU A 389 -0.79 -12.25 5.13
N ILE A 390 -1.45 -13.24 5.73
CA ILE A 390 -2.68 -13.04 6.50
C ILE A 390 -2.42 -12.17 7.73
N ALA A 391 -1.36 -12.47 8.49
CA ALA A 391 -0.99 -11.68 9.67
C ALA A 391 -0.68 -10.23 9.29
N LEU A 392 0.12 -10.01 8.24
CA LEU A 392 0.42 -8.69 7.71
C LEU A 392 -0.86 -7.96 7.26
N ALA A 393 -1.75 -8.64 6.54
CA ALA A 393 -3.01 -8.06 6.08
C ALA A 393 -3.92 -7.65 7.26
N ILE A 394 -4.04 -8.50 8.28
CA ILE A 394 -4.82 -8.20 9.50
C ILE A 394 -4.23 -6.99 10.23
N VAL A 395 -2.91 -6.95 10.41
CA VAL A 395 -2.24 -5.84 11.10
C VAL A 395 -2.42 -4.53 10.33
N LEU A 396 -2.15 -4.51 9.02
CA LEU A 396 -2.32 -3.31 8.19
C LEU A 396 -3.78 -2.86 8.17
N TYR A 397 -4.72 -3.79 8.04
CA TYR A 397 -6.15 -3.49 8.09
C TYR A 397 -6.56 -2.92 9.45
N GLY A 398 -6.12 -3.51 10.56
CA GLY A 398 -6.34 -2.97 11.89
C GLY A 398 -5.77 -1.55 12.06
N CYS A 399 -4.53 -1.33 11.61
CA CYS A 399 -3.88 -0.01 11.64
C CYS A 399 -4.67 1.04 10.87
N SER A 400 -5.29 0.67 9.74
CA SER A 400 -6.10 1.61 8.96
C SER A 400 -7.32 2.15 9.72
N LEU A 401 -7.84 1.36 10.67
CA LEU A 401 -9.03 1.68 11.46
C LEU A 401 -8.71 2.40 12.78
N VAL A 402 -7.46 2.36 13.23
CA VAL A 402 -7.03 3.06 14.47
C VAL A 402 -6.80 4.54 14.18
N ASN A 403 -7.19 5.39 15.14
CA ASN A 403 -6.91 6.82 15.11
C ASN A 403 -5.58 7.11 15.82
N PHE A 404 -4.48 6.96 15.09
CA PHE A 404 -3.15 7.20 15.62
C PHE A 404 -2.92 8.67 15.98
N ASP A 405 -3.47 9.63 15.24
CA ASP A 405 -3.40 11.06 15.57
C ASP A 405 -3.95 11.34 16.96
N ALA A 406 -5.19 10.93 17.22
CA ALA A 406 -5.83 11.13 18.51
C ALA A 406 -5.13 10.35 19.63
N PHE A 407 -4.67 9.13 19.36
CA PHE A 407 -3.96 8.31 20.34
C PHE A 407 -2.62 8.92 20.75
N ILE A 408 -1.80 9.35 19.77
CA ILE A 408 -0.52 10.02 20.02
C ILE A 408 -0.76 11.33 20.76
N ALA A 409 -1.74 12.12 20.33
CA ALA A 409 -2.05 13.40 20.94
C ALA A 409 -2.46 13.26 22.42
N ASP A 410 -3.38 12.34 22.71
CA ASP A 410 -3.86 12.10 24.08
C ASP A 410 -2.76 11.52 24.98
N TYR A 411 -1.94 10.58 24.47
CA TYR A 411 -0.80 10.05 25.20
C TYR A 411 0.22 11.14 25.52
N ASN A 412 0.62 11.95 24.53
CA ASN A 412 1.65 12.98 24.71
C ASN A 412 1.20 14.09 25.66
N VAL A 413 -0.09 14.46 25.64
CA VAL A 413 -0.62 15.48 26.56
C VAL A 413 -0.74 14.92 27.98
N SER A 414 -1.23 13.69 28.15
CA SER A 414 -1.38 13.05 29.47
C SER A 414 -0.06 12.72 30.15
N HIS A 415 0.99 12.38 29.39
CA HIS A 415 2.32 12.02 29.90
C HIS A 415 3.29 13.21 29.92
N SER A 416 2.82 14.41 29.58
CA SER A 416 3.63 15.62 29.63
C SER A 416 3.95 16.07 31.06
N ARG A 417 4.97 16.91 31.19
CA ARG A 417 5.34 17.55 32.46
C ARG A 417 4.18 18.35 33.06
N GLU A 418 3.37 19.00 32.22
CA GLU A 418 2.25 19.81 32.65
C GLU A 418 1.11 18.99 33.25
N ALA A 419 0.92 17.74 32.79
CA ALA A 419 -0.10 16.83 33.32
C ALA A 419 0.42 15.94 34.46
N SER A 420 1.63 15.39 34.31
CA SER A 420 2.19 14.36 35.20
C SER A 420 3.23 14.91 36.20
N GLY A 421 3.68 16.15 36.02
CA GLY A 421 4.76 16.76 36.83
C GLY A 421 6.16 16.22 36.53
N LYS A 422 6.27 15.18 35.68
CA LYS A 422 7.51 14.52 35.26
C LYS A 422 7.58 14.46 33.74
N GLY A 423 8.79 14.36 33.18
CA GLY A 423 9.00 14.23 31.73
C GLY A 423 9.24 15.55 30.98
N LEU A 424 9.05 15.50 29.66
CA LEU A 424 9.20 16.65 28.76
C LEU A 424 7.95 17.53 28.76
N GLN A 425 8.13 18.82 28.47
CA GLN A 425 7.02 19.73 28.22
C GLN A 425 6.25 19.33 26.97
N ILE A 426 4.95 19.65 26.91
CA ILE A 426 4.13 19.41 25.71
C ILE A 426 4.79 20.06 24.48
N ASP A 427 5.10 19.24 23.47
CA ASP A 427 5.52 19.74 22.15
C ASP A 427 4.28 20.16 21.34
N ILE A 428 3.99 21.46 21.39
CA ILE A 428 2.81 22.00 20.73
C ILE A 428 2.96 22.00 19.20
N ASN A 429 4.18 22.17 18.68
CA ASN A 429 4.41 22.15 17.25
C ASN A 429 4.09 20.76 16.70
N TYR A 430 4.57 19.71 17.37
CA TYR A 430 4.23 18.34 16.99
C TYR A 430 2.73 18.06 17.14
N LEU A 431 2.12 18.45 18.27
CA LEU A 431 0.68 18.24 18.51
C LEU A 431 -0.21 18.83 17.40
N LEU A 432 0.15 20.01 16.89
CA LEU A 432 -0.58 20.67 15.81
C LEU A 432 -0.37 20.03 14.43
N THR A 433 0.75 19.31 14.22
CA THR A 433 1.00 18.56 12.97
C THR A 433 0.15 17.30 12.81
N LEU A 434 -0.41 16.77 13.92
CA LEU A 434 -1.32 15.61 13.91
C LEU A 434 -2.71 15.93 13.30
N GLY A 435 -3.01 17.21 13.06
CA GLY A 435 -4.23 17.62 12.37
C GLY A 435 -5.50 17.59 13.24
N PRO A 436 -6.70 17.61 12.62
CA PRO A 436 -7.95 17.83 13.34
C PRO A 436 -8.28 16.78 14.40
N GLN A 437 -7.85 15.54 14.21
CA GLN A 437 -8.12 14.45 15.17
C GLN A 437 -7.47 14.68 16.55
N ALA A 438 -6.46 15.55 16.63
CA ALA A 438 -5.82 15.94 17.88
C ALA A 438 -6.57 17.06 18.65
N LEU A 439 -7.63 17.65 18.09
CA LEU A 439 -8.36 18.78 18.69
C LEU A 439 -8.73 18.56 20.18
N PRO A 440 -9.28 17.40 20.60
CA PRO A 440 -9.61 17.18 22.01
C PRO A 440 -8.38 17.22 22.93
N ALA A 441 -7.23 16.74 22.46
CA ALA A 441 -5.98 16.78 23.22
C ALA A 441 -5.36 18.19 23.22
N ILE A 442 -5.49 18.94 22.13
CA ILE A 442 -5.11 20.35 22.06
C ILE A 442 -5.92 21.18 23.07
N ASP A 443 -7.23 20.95 23.16
CA ASP A 443 -8.09 21.64 24.12
C ASP A 443 -7.68 21.31 25.57
N LYS A 444 -7.31 20.06 25.88
CA LYS A 444 -6.70 19.69 27.18
C LYS A 444 -5.38 20.41 27.42
N ALA A 445 -4.50 20.48 26.42
CA ALA A 445 -3.20 21.13 26.53
C ALA A 445 -3.32 22.64 26.83
N ILE A 446 -4.32 23.31 26.24
CA ILE A 446 -4.61 24.73 26.51
C ILE A 446 -5.00 24.93 27.98
N LEU A 447 -5.84 24.05 28.54
CA LEU A 447 -6.27 24.13 29.94
C LEU A 447 -5.10 23.95 30.92
N LEU A 448 -4.23 22.97 30.65
CA LEU A 448 -3.03 22.70 31.46
C LEU A 448 -2.01 23.85 31.44
N ARG A 449 -2.05 24.71 30.41
CA ARG A 449 -1.13 25.85 30.23
C ARG A 449 -1.79 27.21 30.44
N SER A 450 -2.92 27.27 31.14
CA SER A 450 -3.71 28.49 31.38
C SER A 450 -2.93 29.71 31.93
N GLY A 451 -1.73 29.52 32.48
CA GLY A 451 -0.83 30.61 32.91
C GLY A 451 0.03 31.27 31.82
N ASN A 452 0.08 30.74 30.60
CA ASN A 452 0.83 31.28 29.45
C ASN A 452 -0.01 31.18 28.17
N PRO A 453 -1.00 32.09 27.96
CA PRO A 453 -1.84 32.06 26.78
C PRO A 453 -1.03 32.44 25.53
N GLU A 454 -0.47 31.43 24.87
CA GLU A 454 0.11 31.59 23.54
C GLU A 454 -1.02 31.83 22.54
N SER A 455 -1.29 33.09 22.20
CA SER A 455 -2.27 33.50 21.17
C SER A 455 -2.10 32.75 19.84
N CYS A 456 -0.87 32.34 19.53
CA CYS A 456 -0.54 31.50 18.39
C CYS A 456 -1.26 30.14 18.42
N LEU A 457 -1.42 29.50 19.59
CA LEU A 457 -2.02 28.17 19.72
C LEU A 457 -3.52 28.17 19.45
N VAL A 458 -4.22 29.15 20.01
CA VAL A 458 -5.65 29.35 19.76
C VAL A 458 -5.89 29.58 18.26
N SER A 459 -5.10 30.45 17.62
CA SER A 459 -5.22 30.71 16.18
C SER A 459 -4.96 29.48 15.29
N ARG A 460 -4.09 28.56 15.72
CA ARG A 460 -3.78 27.32 14.98
C ARG A 460 -4.87 26.27 15.23
N ARG A 461 -5.39 26.21 16.45
CA ARG A 461 -6.55 25.38 16.81
C ARG A 461 -7.78 25.77 15.98
N ASP A 462 -8.06 27.06 15.83
CA ASP A 462 -9.18 27.53 15.01
C ASP A 462 -9.03 27.17 13.53
N ARG A 463 -7.81 27.20 12.99
CA ARG A 463 -7.52 26.70 11.64
C ARG A 463 -7.82 25.21 11.48
N LEU A 464 -7.54 24.39 12.50
CA LEU A 464 -7.87 22.96 12.49
C LEU A 464 -9.38 22.71 12.57
N VAL A 465 -10.12 23.54 13.31
CA VAL A 465 -11.59 23.49 13.34
C VAL A 465 -12.18 23.87 11.97
N GLU A 466 -11.64 24.89 11.32
CA GLU A 466 -12.06 25.26 9.97
C GLU A 466 -11.74 24.16 8.94
N GLN A 467 -10.57 23.53 9.06
CA GLN A 467 -10.24 22.36 8.25
C GLN A 467 -11.24 21.22 8.48
N GLN A 468 -11.55 20.91 9.73
CA GLN A 468 -12.54 19.90 10.12
C GLN A 468 -13.93 20.19 9.52
N ARG A 469 -14.36 21.45 9.50
CA ARG A 469 -15.63 21.86 8.85
C ARG A 469 -15.64 21.58 7.36
N ARG A 470 -14.52 21.83 6.67
CA ARG A 470 -14.39 21.53 5.23
C ARG A 470 -14.41 20.03 4.96
N ASP A 471 -13.84 19.24 5.86
CA ASP A 471 -13.79 17.78 5.73
C ASP A 471 -15.17 17.11 5.93
N LEU A 472 -16.15 17.81 6.50
CA LEU A 472 -17.55 17.35 6.61
C LEU A 472 -18.36 17.52 5.32
N ALA A 473 -17.82 18.17 4.28
CA ALA A 473 -18.50 18.22 2.99
C ALA A 473 -18.76 16.80 2.47
N TRP A 474 -19.90 16.56 1.81
CA TRP A 474 -20.32 15.21 1.45
C TRP A 474 -19.27 14.44 0.61
N ARG A 475 -18.46 15.13 -0.21
CA ARG A 475 -17.40 14.52 -1.03
C ARG A 475 -16.20 14.05 -0.22
N SER A 476 -15.83 14.81 0.81
CA SER A 476 -14.70 14.53 1.71
C SER A 476 -15.11 13.80 2.98
N TRP A 477 -16.40 13.50 3.13
CA TRP A 477 -16.96 12.93 4.33
C TRP A 477 -16.27 11.61 4.69
N GLY A 478 -15.97 11.47 5.99
CA GLY A 478 -15.48 10.23 6.61
C GLY A 478 -16.17 10.02 7.95
N PHE A 479 -16.33 8.77 8.36
CA PHE A 479 -17.02 8.44 9.59
C PHE A 479 -16.26 8.95 10.82
N ARG A 480 -14.92 8.91 10.78
CA ARG A 480 -14.06 9.43 11.87
C ARG A 480 -14.19 10.94 12.06
N SER A 481 -14.13 11.71 10.97
CA SER A 481 -14.31 13.17 11.03
C SER A 481 -15.71 13.52 11.51
N TRP A 482 -16.75 12.81 11.07
CA TRP A 482 -18.10 12.99 11.59
C TRP A 482 -18.23 12.71 13.10
N ARG A 483 -17.61 11.64 13.61
CA ARG A 483 -17.59 11.32 15.05
C ARG A 483 -16.87 12.39 15.86
N LEU A 484 -15.75 12.91 15.34
CA LEU A 484 -15.02 14.00 15.96
C LEU A 484 -15.91 15.25 16.06
N GLN A 485 -16.60 15.63 14.98
CA GLN A 485 -17.48 16.79 15.00
C GLN A 485 -18.56 16.68 16.08
N ARG A 486 -19.22 15.51 16.19
CA ARG A 486 -20.21 15.28 17.25
C ARG A 486 -19.66 15.45 18.66
N ARG A 487 -18.41 15.05 18.90
CA ARG A 487 -17.75 15.26 20.21
C ARG A 487 -17.49 16.74 20.47
N LEU A 488 -17.01 17.47 19.48
CA LEU A 488 -16.77 18.92 19.58
C LEU A 488 -18.08 19.68 19.83
N ASP A 489 -19.15 19.31 19.13
CA ASP A 489 -20.48 19.92 19.31
C ASP A 489 -21.05 19.65 20.72
N ALA A 490 -20.81 18.46 21.27
CA ALA A 490 -21.20 18.11 22.63
C ALA A 490 -20.42 18.95 23.67
N GLN A 491 -19.10 19.06 23.52
CA GLN A 491 -18.27 19.88 24.41
C GLN A 491 -18.65 21.37 24.38
N ALA A 492 -18.98 21.92 23.21
CA ALA A 492 -19.43 23.30 23.08
C ALA A 492 -20.79 23.54 23.79
N LYS A 493 -21.69 22.55 23.78
CA LYS A 493 -22.95 22.61 24.53
C LYS A 493 -22.73 22.57 26.04
N ASP A 494 -21.83 21.71 26.52
CA ASP A 494 -21.53 21.63 27.95
C ASP A 494 -20.90 22.93 28.47
N GLN A 495 -20.03 23.57 27.69
CA GLN A 495 -19.43 24.88 28.04
C GLN A 495 -20.44 26.03 28.06
N SER A 496 -21.46 26.00 27.20
CA SER A 496 -22.53 27.02 27.18
C SER A 496 -23.63 26.79 28.23
N GLY A 497 -23.68 25.59 28.82
CA GLY A 497 -24.66 25.23 29.85
C GLY A 497 -24.24 25.52 31.31
N ASN A 498 -22.97 25.86 31.58
CA ASN A 498 -22.52 26.26 32.92
C ASN A 498 -22.64 27.79 33.09
N PRO A 499 -23.61 28.32 33.86
CA PRO A 499 -23.61 29.74 34.22
C PRO A 499 -22.39 30.04 35.10
N PRO A 500 -21.83 31.26 35.07
CA PRO A 500 -20.80 31.65 36.01
C PRO A 500 -21.36 31.51 37.43
N ALA A 501 -20.63 30.81 38.30
CA ALA A 501 -20.93 30.81 39.73
C ALA A 501 -20.86 32.27 40.20
N GLY A 502 -22.03 32.82 40.53
CA GLY A 502 -22.21 34.18 41.03
C GLY A 502 -21.66 34.37 42.44
#